data_AF-A0AAD0TMI7-F1
#
_entry.id   AF-A0AAD0TMI7-F1
#
_cell.length_a   1.000
_cell.length_b   1.000
_cell.length_c   1.000
_cell.angle_alpha   90.00
_cell.angle_beta   90.00
_cell.angle_gamma   90.00
#
_symmetry.space_group_name_H-M   'P 1'
#
loop_
_entity.id
_entity.type
_entity.pdbx_description
1 polymer ?
#
loop_
_entity_poly.entity_id
_entity_poly.type
_entity_poly.pdbx_seq_one_letter_code
_entity_poly.pdbx_strand_id
1 'polypeptide(L)'
;MNQQTRKTRYLFIGIFSILCVILIGVMIHKYRVAHSDIRLHSTKTNTAKTFRYSVQKEMTADQAGQDFQPGYYDVHVTNGKVYVSGFLGSGQTIQNMLYVSGNHLNFTGHGETKLTPSHFKPLQFKSRRAVLENTFGNYTAGREIPAGKYQISWSTPTKRQANLVISIQKGTKVQRSIDLRADKMVTFKLAKAEVLAINPPVTTKVVPLRITITKK
;
A
#
# COMPACT_ATOMS: atom_id res chain seq x y z
N MET A 1 -60.94 2.26 -15.85
CA MET A 1 -59.68 1.82 -15.20
C MET A 1 -59.74 2.20 -13.72
N ASN A 2 -59.71 1.23 -12.80
CA ASN A 2 -60.10 1.43 -11.41
C ASN A 2 -59.06 2.27 -10.62
N GLN A 3 -59.52 3.14 -9.72
CA GLN A 3 -58.66 4.09 -8.98
C GLN A 3 -57.62 3.34 -8.13
N GLN A 4 -58.00 2.15 -7.65
CA GLN A 4 -57.14 1.23 -6.92
C GLN A 4 -55.99 0.71 -7.77
N THR A 5 -56.23 0.33 -9.04
CA THR A 5 -55.19 -0.15 -9.96
C THR A 5 -54.17 0.93 -10.34
N ARG A 6 -54.59 2.21 -10.39
CA ARG A 6 -53.67 3.34 -10.56
C ARG A 6 -52.76 3.50 -9.33
N LYS A 7 -53.31 3.46 -8.12
CA LYS A 7 -52.53 3.56 -6.88
C LYS A 7 -51.49 2.43 -6.75
N THR A 8 -51.86 1.18 -7.06
CA THR A 8 -50.93 0.04 -7.01
C THR A 8 -49.80 0.17 -8.04
N ARG A 9 -50.09 0.68 -9.25
CA ARG A 9 -49.08 0.94 -10.28
C ARG A 9 -48.08 2.02 -9.86
N TYR A 10 -48.53 3.14 -9.30
CA TYR A 10 -47.64 4.18 -8.80
C TYR A 10 -46.80 3.70 -7.61
N LEU A 11 -47.37 2.91 -6.71
CA LEU A 11 -46.63 2.30 -5.61
C LEU A 11 -45.52 1.36 -6.15
N PHE A 12 -45.85 0.51 -7.12
CA PHE A 12 -44.89 -0.40 -7.74
C PHE A 12 -43.76 0.35 -8.46
N ILE A 13 -44.08 1.38 -9.25
CA ILE A 13 -43.08 2.23 -9.91
C ILE A 13 -42.20 2.94 -8.89
N GLY A 14 -42.77 3.43 -7.79
CA GLY A 14 -42.03 4.06 -6.70
C GLY A 14 -41.04 3.11 -6.04
N ILE A 15 -41.48 1.91 -5.65
CA ILE A 15 -40.63 0.88 -5.04
C ILE A 15 -39.53 0.43 -6.02
N PHE A 16 -39.88 0.19 -7.28
CA PHE A 16 -38.93 -0.20 -8.32
C PHE A 16 -37.87 0.88 -8.55
N SER A 17 -38.27 2.15 -8.57
CA SER A 17 -37.35 3.29 -8.72
C SER A 17 -36.37 3.37 -7.54
N ILE A 18 -36.84 3.17 -6.31
CA ILE A 18 -35.99 3.14 -5.11
C ILE A 18 -34.99 1.98 -5.19
N LEU A 19 -35.43 0.78 -5.57
CA LEU A 19 -34.56 -0.38 -5.75
C LEU A 19 -33.48 -0.13 -6.81
N CYS A 20 -33.82 0.48 -7.95
CA CYS A 20 -32.85 0.86 -8.97
C CYS A 20 -31.81 1.85 -8.45
N VAL A 21 -32.22 2.86 -7.68
CA VAL A 21 -31.29 3.83 -7.07
C VAL A 21 -30.32 3.15 -6.10
N ILE A 22 -30.83 2.25 -5.25
CA ILE A 22 -29.98 1.46 -4.33
C ILE A 22 -28.98 0.61 -5.12
N LEU A 23 -29.43 -0.09 -6.16
CA LEU A 23 -28.57 -0.95 -6.97
C LEU A 23 -27.47 -0.17 -7.69
N ILE A 24 -27.81 0.99 -8.26
CA ILE A 24 -26.83 1.91 -8.86
C ILE A 24 -25.81 2.37 -7.81
N GLY A 25 -26.27 2.73 -6.60
CA GLY A 25 -25.40 3.11 -5.48
C GLY A 25 -24.41 1.99 -5.11
N VAL A 26 -24.87 0.75 -5.02
CA VAL A 26 -24.04 -0.42 -4.73
C VAL A 26 -23.00 -0.66 -5.84
N MET A 27 -23.39 -0.54 -7.11
CA MET A 27 -22.45 -0.69 -8.23
C MET A 27 -21.36 0.39 -8.23
N ILE A 28 -21.74 1.65 -8.01
CA ILE A 28 -20.78 2.77 -7.90
C ILE A 28 -19.83 2.53 -6.73
N HIS A 29 -20.33 2.07 -5.58
CA HIS A 29 -19.50 1.76 -4.42
C HIS A 29 -18.50 0.64 -4.74
N LYS A 30 -18.94 -0.49 -5.30
CA LYS A 30 -18.07 -1.60 -5.70
C LYS A 30 -17.01 -1.16 -6.71
N TYR A 31 -17.38 -0.40 -7.73
CA TYR A 31 -16.45 0.14 -8.72
C TYR A 31 -15.39 1.03 -8.05
N ARG A 32 -15.81 1.88 -7.10
CA ARG A 32 -14.92 2.73 -6.32
C ARG A 32 -13.95 1.92 -5.46
N VAL A 33 -14.40 0.86 -4.79
CA VAL A 33 -13.50 0.02 -4.00
C VAL A 33 -12.47 -0.67 -4.91
N ALA A 34 -12.92 -1.21 -6.06
CA ALA A 34 -12.07 -1.92 -7.01
C ALA A 34 -10.97 -1.06 -7.66
N HIS A 35 -11.21 0.24 -7.85
CA HIS A 35 -10.26 1.18 -8.48
C HIS A 35 -9.68 2.20 -7.49
N SER A 36 -9.60 1.83 -6.21
CA SER A 36 -9.08 2.68 -5.14
C SER A 36 -7.59 2.97 -5.30
N ASP A 37 -6.82 2.01 -5.85
CA ASP A 37 -5.40 2.13 -6.18
C ASP A 37 -5.09 3.25 -7.17
N ILE A 38 -5.98 3.51 -8.13
CA ILE A 38 -5.82 4.63 -9.07
C ILE A 38 -6.44 5.90 -8.47
N ARG A 39 -7.66 5.81 -7.91
CA ARG A 39 -8.39 7.00 -7.43
C ARG A 39 -7.67 7.71 -6.29
N LEU A 40 -7.14 6.98 -5.31
CA LEU A 40 -6.57 7.54 -4.08
C LEU A 40 -5.09 7.91 -4.23
N HIS A 41 -4.49 7.61 -5.39
CA HIS A 41 -3.07 7.83 -5.65
C HIS A 41 -2.80 9.27 -6.09
N SER A 42 -3.14 10.25 -5.27
CA SER A 42 -2.67 11.63 -5.40
C SER A 42 -2.86 12.36 -4.09
N THR A 43 -2.06 13.39 -3.81
CA THR A 43 -2.22 14.18 -2.57
C THR A 43 -3.60 14.83 -2.45
N LYS A 44 -4.25 15.17 -3.57
CA LYS A 44 -5.57 15.81 -3.60
C LYS A 44 -6.72 14.83 -3.35
N THR A 45 -6.55 13.57 -3.73
CA THR A 45 -7.60 12.55 -3.69
C THR A 45 -7.37 11.47 -2.64
N ASN A 46 -6.18 11.43 -2.03
CA ASN A 46 -5.87 10.51 -0.94
C ASN A 46 -6.70 10.88 0.30
N THR A 47 -7.56 9.96 0.72
CA THR A 47 -8.45 10.14 1.88
C THR A 47 -7.80 9.74 3.21
N ALA A 48 -6.57 9.24 3.18
CA ALA A 48 -5.82 8.85 4.36
C ALA A 48 -5.76 9.99 5.39
N LYS A 49 -5.90 9.64 6.67
CA LYS A 49 -5.69 10.53 7.81
C LYS A 49 -4.70 9.90 8.77
N THR A 50 -3.84 10.72 9.35
CA THR A 50 -2.82 10.26 10.31
C THR A 50 -3.45 9.40 11.40
N PHE A 51 -2.86 8.23 11.63
CA PHE A 51 -3.34 7.24 12.59
C PHE A 51 -2.14 6.66 13.35
N ARG A 52 -2.32 6.37 14.63
CA ARG A 52 -1.31 5.66 15.44
C ARG A 52 -1.88 4.34 15.87
N TYR A 53 -1.05 3.30 15.80
CA TYR A 53 -1.44 1.95 16.15
C TYR A 53 -0.39 1.31 17.06
N SER A 54 -0.82 0.78 18.20
CA SER A 54 0.02 0.04 19.13
C SER A 54 -0.33 -1.45 19.08
N VAL A 55 0.67 -2.28 18.77
CA VAL A 55 0.53 -3.74 18.54
C VAL A 55 0.53 -4.52 19.87
N GLN A 56 0.06 -3.91 20.96
CA GLN A 56 0.00 -4.54 22.28
C GLN A 56 -1.42 -4.90 22.72
N LYS A 57 -2.43 -4.38 22.02
CA LYS A 57 -3.82 -4.73 22.28
C LYS A 57 -4.20 -5.84 21.31
N GLU A 58 -4.59 -7.00 21.84
CA GLU A 58 -5.36 -7.97 21.06
C GLU A 58 -6.65 -7.27 20.62
N MET A 59 -6.59 -6.59 19.48
CA MET A 59 -7.74 -6.08 18.78
C MET A 59 -8.18 -7.22 17.87
N THR A 60 -9.43 -7.63 18.00
CA THR A 60 -10.02 -8.52 16.99
C THR A 60 -9.88 -7.86 15.62
N ALA A 61 -9.79 -8.64 14.55
CA ALA A 61 -9.72 -8.09 13.20
C ALA A 61 -10.80 -7.00 12.99
N ASP A 62 -12.00 -7.22 13.54
CA ASP A 62 -13.13 -6.29 13.51
C ASP A 62 -12.89 -4.94 14.19
N GLN A 63 -11.99 -4.86 15.18
CA GLN A 63 -11.61 -3.61 15.84
C GLN A 63 -10.44 -2.93 15.10
N ALA A 64 -9.52 -3.71 14.53
CA ALA A 64 -8.37 -3.22 13.78
C ALA A 64 -8.78 -2.75 12.38
N GLY A 65 -9.53 -1.66 12.29
CA GLY A 65 -10.05 -1.21 10.99
C GLY A 65 -11.11 -0.11 11.03
N GLN A 66 -11.84 0.02 12.13
CA GLN A 66 -13.01 0.89 12.17
C GLN A 66 -12.67 2.39 12.15
N ASP A 67 -11.49 2.76 12.68
CA ASP A 67 -11.11 4.16 12.85
C ASP A 67 -10.07 4.68 11.85
N PHE A 68 -9.60 3.85 10.91
CA PHE A 68 -8.61 4.30 9.92
C PHE A 68 -9.27 4.53 8.55
N GLN A 69 -9.00 5.70 7.97
CA GLN A 69 -9.55 6.06 6.67
C GLN A 69 -8.84 5.29 5.56
N PRO A 70 -9.53 4.78 4.53
CA PRO A 70 -8.85 4.18 3.39
C PRO A 70 -7.97 5.21 2.69
N GLY A 71 -6.88 4.76 2.09
CA GLY A 71 -5.93 5.64 1.41
C GLY A 71 -4.53 5.08 1.38
N TYR A 72 -3.63 5.88 0.83
CA TYR A 72 -2.21 5.58 0.82
C TYR A 72 -1.53 6.17 2.05
N TYR A 73 -0.73 5.36 2.71
CA TYR A 73 -0.03 5.70 3.94
C TYR A 73 1.47 5.45 3.81
N ASP A 74 2.25 6.32 4.43
CA ASP A 74 3.60 6.00 4.85
C ASP A 74 3.51 5.44 6.28
N VAL A 75 3.96 4.19 6.46
CA VAL A 75 3.88 3.45 7.72
C VAL A 75 5.25 3.47 8.38
N HIS A 76 5.38 4.19 9.48
CA HIS A 76 6.62 4.33 10.22
C HIS A 76 6.54 3.61 11.56
N VAL A 77 7.51 2.75 11.88
CA VAL A 77 7.59 2.12 13.21
C VAL A 77 8.33 3.07 14.15
N THR A 78 7.62 3.61 15.14
CA THR A 78 8.18 4.54 16.12
C THR A 78 8.91 3.81 17.23
N ASN A 79 8.43 2.62 17.62
CA ASN A 79 9.04 1.80 18.66
C ASN A 79 8.77 0.31 18.42
N GLY A 80 9.66 -0.55 18.92
CA GLY A 80 9.53 -1.99 18.90
C GLY A 80 9.76 -2.61 17.52
N LYS A 81 9.05 -3.71 17.27
CA LYS A 81 9.12 -4.50 16.05
C LYS A 81 7.71 -4.90 15.63
N VAL A 82 7.31 -4.50 14.44
CA VAL A 82 5.96 -4.67 13.91
C VAL A 82 6.03 -5.33 12.54
N TYR A 83 5.23 -6.37 12.34
CA TYR A 83 5.01 -6.99 11.05
C TYR A 83 3.91 -6.23 10.29
N VAL A 84 4.24 -5.72 9.11
CA VAL A 84 3.28 -5.01 8.22
C VAL A 84 3.14 -5.77 6.89
N SER A 85 4.23 -5.84 6.13
CA SER A 85 4.41 -6.72 4.96
C SER A 85 5.70 -7.54 5.06
N GLY A 86 6.19 -7.64 6.30
CA GLY A 86 7.50 -8.10 6.75
C GLY A 86 7.83 -7.36 8.05
N PHE A 87 8.86 -7.80 8.78
CA PHE A 87 9.20 -7.19 10.07
C PHE A 87 9.94 -5.88 9.88
N LEU A 88 9.35 -4.82 10.40
CA LEU A 88 9.94 -3.50 10.55
C LEU A 88 10.31 -3.27 12.01
N GLY A 89 11.39 -2.54 12.24
CA GLY A 89 11.85 -2.13 13.57
C GLY A 89 11.83 -0.62 13.71
N SER A 90 12.06 -0.12 14.92
CA SER A 90 12.14 1.31 15.22
C SER A 90 12.94 2.09 14.18
N GLY A 91 12.36 3.17 13.65
CA GLY A 91 12.97 4.03 12.65
C GLY A 91 12.77 3.57 11.20
N GLN A 92 12.26 2.37 10.95
CA GLN A 92 11.99 1.88 9.60
C GLN A 92 10.61 2.32 9.08
N THR A 93 10.53 2.52 7.76
CA THR A 93 9.32 3.04 7.10
C THR A 93 8.99 2.25 5.84
N ILE A 94 7.71 1.96 5.60
CA ILE A 94 7.21 1.54 4.29
C ILE A 94 6.38 2.67 3.69
N GLN A 95 6.80 3.17 2.54
CA GLN A 95 6.14 4.27 1.84
C GLN A 95 5.05 3.78 0.90
N ASN A 96 4.04 4.62 0.68
CA ASN A 96 2.99 4.42 -0.32
C ASN A 96 2.25 3.06 -0.18
N MET A 97 1.90 2.68 1.04
CA MET A 97 1.08 1.51 1.32
C MET A 97 -0.40 1.82 1.15
N LEU A 98 -1.08 1.13 0.26
CA LEU A 98 -2.53 1.26 0.08
C LEU A 98 -3.28 0.42 1.12
N TYR A 99 -4.20 1.06 1.83
CA TYR A 99 -5.22 0.37 2.62
C TYR A 99 -6.61 0.74 2.10
N VAL A 100 -7.38 -0.25 1.66
CA VAL A 100 -8.73 -0.04 1.11
C VAL A 100 -9.81 -0.27 2.15
N SER A 101 -11.02 0.24 1.91
CA SER A 101 -12.16 0.03 2.79
C SER A 101 -12.43 -1.47 2.95
N GLY A 102 -12.52 -1.96 4.19
CA GLY A 102 -12.66 -3.38 4.50
C GLY A 102 -11.34 -4.14 4.67
N ASN A 103 -10.18 -3.50 4.44
CA ASN A 103 -8.91 -4.07 4.92
C ASN A 103 -8.83 -3.87 6.42
N HIS A 104 -8.50 -4.95 7.14
CA HIS A 104 -8.12 -4.86 8.54
C HIS A 104 -6.62 -4.64 8.66
N LEU A 105 -6.19 -3.80 9.60
CA LEU A 105 -4.77 -3.65 9.92
C LEU A 105 -4.31 -4.90 10.68
N ASN A 106 -3.84 -5.91 9.96
CA ASN A 106 -3.30 -7.12 10.58
C ASN A 106 -1.80 -6.94 10.90
N PHE A 107 -1.51 -6.04 11.83
CA PHE A 107 -0.14 -5.85 12.32
C PHE A 107 0.12 -6.80 13.48
N THR A 108 1.24 -7.51 13.45
CA THR A 108 1.63 -8.44 14.51
C THR A 108 3.00 -8.11 15.09
N GLY A 109 3.34 -8.65 16.25
CA GLY A 109 4.57 -8.32 16.99
C GLY A 109 4.29 -7.41 18.18
N HIS A 110 5.25 -6.56 18.53
CA HIS A 110 5.14 -5.67 19.69
C HIS A 110 5.79 -4.32 19.37
N GLY A 111 5.03 -3.24 19.43
CA GLY A 111 5.56 -1.91 19.13
C GLY A 111 4.48 -0.91 18.76
N GLU A 112 4.92 0.22 18.25
CA GLU A 112 4.07 1.32 17.84
C GLU A 112 4.36 1.70 16.39
N THR A 113 3.30 2.01 15.66
CA THR A 113 3.38 2.53 14.30
C THR A 113 2.62 3.84 14.17
N LYS A 114 3.17 4.73 13.37
CA LYS A 114 2.54 5.97 12.94
C LYS A 114 2.32 5.86 11.43
N LEU A 115 1.05 5.87 11.04
CA LEU A 115 0.63 5.91 9.65
C LEU A 115 0.34 7.37 9.31
N THR A 116 1.03 7.94 8.33
CA THR A 116 0.76 9.29 7.82
C THR A 116 0.29 9.23 6.38
N PRO A 117 -0.58 10.14 5.92
CA PRO A 117 -0.98 10.20 4.52
C PRO A 117 0.25 10.28 3.62
N SER A 118 0.36 9.39 2.65
CA SER A 118 1.45 9.45 1.68
C SER A 118 1.30 10.69 0.81
N HIS A 119 2.45 11.34 0.57
CA HIS A 119 2.59 12.44 -0.37
C HIS A 119 3.19 12.03 -1.73
N PHE A 120 3.42 10.74 -1.95
CA PHE A 120 3.92 10.19 -3.22
C PHE A 120 5.19 10.92 -3.72
N LYS A 121 6.12 11.19 -2.80
CA LYS A 121 7.33 11.96 -3.11
C LYS A 121 8.17 11.18 -4.13
N PRO A 122 8.56 11.79 -5.26
CA PRO A 122 9.44 11.12 -6.20
C PRO A 122 10.80 10.81 -5.59
N LEU A 123 11.34 9.63 -5.94
CA LEU A 123 12.69 9.21 -5.59
C LEU A 123 13.69 10.19 -6.19
N GLN A 124 14.57 10.69 -5.33
CA GLN A 124 15.61 11.64 -5.72
C GLN A 124 16.84 10.88 -6.23
N PHE A 125 17.14 11.01 -7.51
CA PHE A 125 18.32 10.41 -8.12
C PHE A 125 19.45 11.45 -8.21
N LYS A 126 20.52 11.23 -7.45
CA LYS A 126 21.77 11.99 -7.56
C LYS A 126 22.80 11.13 -8.30
N SER A 127 23.36 11.63 -9.41
CA SER A 127 24.28 10.86 -10.26
C SER A 127 23.74 9.47 -10.61
N ARG A 128 22.48 9.43 -11.06
CA ARG A 128 21.69 8.22 -11.39
C ARG A 128 21.43 7.26 -10.23
N ARG A 129 21.74 7.62 -8.98
CA ARG A 129 21.53 6.78 -7.79
C ARG A 129 20.48 7.38 -6.86
N ALA A 130 19.50 6.58 -6.48
CA ALA A 130 18.60 6.84 -5.36
C ALA A 130 18.97 5.90 -4.22
N VAL A 131 19.01 6.43 -2.99
CA VAL A 131 19.38 5.70 -1.78
C VAL A 131 18.21 5.76 -0.81
N LEU A 132 17.79 4.59 -0.32
CA LEU A 132 16.76 4.43 0.69
C LEU A 132 17.40 3.85 1.95
N GLU A 133 17.52 4.65 2.99
CA GLU A 133 17.98 4.21 4.31
C GLU A 133 16.77 3.81 5.14
N ASN A 134 16.74 2.55 5.62
CA ASN A 134 15.65 2.03 6.45
C ASN A 134 14.24 2.24 5.87
N THR A 135 14.16 2.39 4.54
CA THR A 135 12.96 2.79 3.84
C THR A 135 12.67 1.79 2.73
N PHE A 136 11.42 1.33 2.74
CA PHE A 136 10.82 0.43 1.78
C PHE A 136 9.62 1.14 1.14
N GLY A 137 8.95 0.49 0.21
CA GLY A 137 7.69 1.03 -0.30
C GLY A 137 7.34 0.60 -1.70
N ASN A 138 6.24 1.19 -2.18
CA ASN A 138 5.70 0.97 -3.51
C ASN A 138 5.90 2.23 -4.35
N TYR A 139 6.57 2.13 -5.49
CA TYR A 139 6.89 3.28 -6.35
C TYR A 139 6.34 3.04 -7.76
N THR A 140 5.40 3.87 -8.21
CA THR A 140 4.81 3.74 -9.54
C THR A 140 5.71 4.41 -10.57
N ALA A 141 6.02 3.65 -11.61
CA ALA A 141 6.83 4.07 -12.74
C ALA A 141 6.13 5.15 -13.57
N GLY A 142 6.82 6.26 -13.80
CA GLY A 142 6.30 7.48 -14.41
C GLY A 142 5.73 8.49 -13.41
N ARG A 143 5.77 8.19 -12.10
CA ARG A 143 5.32 9.08 -11.03
C ARG A 143 6.36 9.21 -9.92
N GLU A 144 6.45 8.22 -9.02
CA GLU A 144 7.37 8.26 -7.88
C GLU A 144 8.77 7.76 -8.28
N ILE A 145 8.87 6.94 -9.32
CA ILE A 145 10.13 6.54 -9.96
C ILE A 145 9.97 6.70 -11.48
N PRO A 146 10.97 7.16 -12.25
CA PRO A 146 10.85 7.19 -13.71
C PRO A 146 10.65 5.78 -14.30
N ALA A 147 10.06 5.67 -15.48
CA ALA A 147 10.13 4.41 -16.24
C ALA A 147 11.55 4.23 -16.80
N GLY A 148 12.02 2.99 -16.93
CA GLY A 148 13.35 2.72 -17.45
C GLY A 148 13.98 1.43 -16.94
N LYS A 149 15.28 1.29 -17.21
CA LYS A 149 16.11 0.16 -16.76
C LYS A 149 16.85 0.55 -15.48
N TYR A 150 16.86 -0.36 -14.53
CA TYR A 150 17.40 -0.14 -13.20
C TYR A 150 18.27 -1.30 -12.76
N GLN A 151 19.19 -1.00 -11.87
CA GLN A 151 19.90 -1.97 -11.05
C GLN A 151 19.62 -1.66 -9.59
N ILE A 152 19.28 -2.68 -8.79
CA ILE A 152 19.05 -2.55 -7.36
C ILE A 152 19.98 -3.46 -6.59
N SER A 153 20.48 -2.95 -5.48
CA SER A 153 21.30 -3.65 -4.50
C SER A 153 20.89 -3.21 -3.11
N TRP A 154 21.21 -4.01 -2.10
CA TRP A 154 21.04 -3.61 -0.72
C TRP A 154 22.16 -4.17 0.14
N SER A 155 22.43 -3.50 1.24
CA SER A 155 23.47 -3.86 2.20
C SER A 155 22.94 -3.71 3.62
N THR A 156 23.46 -4.52 4.51
CA THR A 156 23.18 -4.49 5.94
C THR A 156 24.48 -4.73 6.73
N PRO A 157 24.65 -4.17 7.95
CA PRO A 157 25.81 -4.44 8.79
C PRO A 157 25.98 -5.94 9.15
N THR A 158 24.93 -6.75 9.07
CA THR A 158 24.96 -8.15 9.49
C THR A 158 24.90 -9.15 8.32
N LYS A 159 25.89 -10.04 8.25
CA LYS A 159 26.09 -11.00 7.14
C LYS A 159 25.05 -12.13 7.02
N ARG A 160 24.14 -12.30 8.00
CA ARG A 160 23.13 -13.39 8.04
C ARG A 160 21.72 -12.82 8.13
N GLN A 161 21.29 -12.09 7.11
CA GLN A 161 19.93 -11.57 7.04
C GLN A 161 19.14 -12.19 5.89
N ALA A 162 17.82 -12.23 6.04
CA ALA A 162 16.90 -12.72 5.02
C ALA A 162 16.98 -11.86 3.74
N ASN A 163 16.56 -12.43 2.62
CA ASN A 163 16.55 -11.73 1.34
C ASN A 163 15.55 -10.57 1.35
N LEU A 164 15.88 -9.51 0.63
CA LEU A 164 14.93 -8.45 0.29
C LEU A 164 14.05 -8.94 -0.85
N VAL A 165 12.73 -8.88 -0.68
CA VAL A 165 11.78 -9.27 -1.73
C VAL A 165 11.43 -8.05 -2.56
N ILE A 166 11.74 -8.10 -3.85
CA ILE A 166 11.42 -7.04 -4.81
C ILE A 166 10.40 -7.59 -5.80
N SER A 167 9.29 -6.89 -5.94
CA SER A 167 8.23 -7.27 -6.88
C SER A 167 7.97 -6.16 -7.89
N ILE A 168 7.74 -6.55 -9.13
CA ILE A 168 7.26 -5.67 -10.20
C ILE A 168 5.80 -6.02 -10.41
N GLN A 169 4.92 -5.05 -10.24
CA GLN A 169 3.47 -5.26 -10.27
C GLN A 169 2.82 -4.40 -11.36
N LYS A 170 1.70 -4.88 -11.91
CA LYS A 170 0.84 -4.11 -12.82
C LYS A 170 -0.60 -4.28 -12.35
N GLY A 171 -1.17 -3.21 -11.79
CA GLY A 171 -2.41 -3.30 -11.01
C GLY A 171 -2.22 -4.27 -9.83
N THR A 172 -3.15 -5.21 -9.64
CA THR A 172 -3.10 -6.21 -8.56
C THR A 172 -2.22 -7.43 -8.88
N LYS A 173 -1.65 -7.52 -10.09
CA LYS A 173 -0.89 -8.70 -10.52
C LYS A 173 0.62 -8.49 -10.34
N VAL A 174 1.26 -9.41 -9.62
CA VAL A 174 2.73 -9.52 -9.57
C VAL A 174 3.22 -10.10 -10.90
N GLN A 175 3.97 -9.33 -11.67
CA GLN A 175 4.57 -9.77 -12.94
C GLN A 175 5.88 -10.52 -12.70
N ARG A 176 6.65 -10.06 -11.70
CA ARG A 176 7.94 -10.65 -11.35
C ARG A 176 8.18 -10.44 -9.86
N SER A 177 8.74 -11.46 -9.21
CA SER A 177 9.29 -11.37 -7.86
C SER A 177 10.77 -11.75 -7.89
N ILE A 178 11.59 -11.12 -7.06
CA ILE A 178 13.02 -11.32 -6.97
C ILE A 178 13.41 -11.36 -5.50
N ASP A 179 13.97 -12.48 -5.06
CA ASP A 179 14.61 -12.61 -3.76
C ASP A 179 16.06 -12.17 -3.86
N LEU A 180 16.33 -10.94 -3.43
CA LEU A 180 17.66 -10.34 -3.52
C LEU A 180 18.44 -10.58 -2.24
N ARG A 181 19.55 -11.33 -2.34
CA ARG A 181 20.54 -11.49 -1.25
C ARG A 181 21.28 -10.17 -1.00
N ALA A 182 21.72 -9.96 0.25
CA ALA A 182 22.55 -8.81 0.61
C ALA A 182 23.82 -8.75 -0.25
N ASP A 183 24.24 -7.54 -0.59
CA ASP A 183 25.43 -7.21 -1.40
C ASP A 183 25.43 -7.79 -2.82
N LYS A 184 24.30 -8.39 -3.25
CA LYS A 184 24.06 -8.76 -4.63
C LYS A 184 23.30 -7.66 -5.35
N MET A 185 23.42 -7.69 -6.67
CA MET A 185 22.82 -6.70 -7.55
C MET A 185 21.97 -7.42 -8.60
N VAL A 186 20.81 -6.87 -8.88
CA VAL A 186 19.91 -7.38 -9.93
C VAL A 186 19.45 -6.24 -10.83
N THR A 187 19.27 -6.55 -12.11
CA THR A 187 18.78 -5.60 -13.10
C THR A 187 17.32 -5.93 -13.44
N PHE A 188 16.53 -4.88 -13.61
CA PHE A 188 15.12 -4.98 -14.01
C PHE A 188 14.71 -3.77 -14.86
N LYS A 189 13.55 -3.87 -15.50
CA LYS A 189 12.93 -2.79 -16.27
C LYS A 189 11.58 -2.48 -15.65
N LEU A 190 11.24 -1.20 -15.57
CA LEU A 190 9.92 -0.71 -15.21
C LEU A 190 9.30 -0.03 -16.43
N ALA A 191 8.17 -0.56 -16.90
CA ALA A 191 7.29 0.10 -17.84
C ALA A 191 6.40 1.12 -17.10
N LYS A 192 5.84 2.09 -17.83
CA LYS A 192 4.95 3.11 -17.26
C LYS A 192 3.75 2.43 -16.55
N ALA A 193 3.37 2.97 -15.40
CA ALA A 193 2.32 2.46 -14.51
C ALA A 193 2.60 1.10 -13.84
N GLU A 194 3.77 0.49 -14.06
CA GLU A 194 4.21 -0.62 -13.21
C GLU A 194 4.66 -0.10 -11.84
N VAL A 195 4.50 -0.91 -10.81
CA VAL A 195 4.89 -0.59 -9.44
C VAL A 195 6.13 -1.40 -9.08
N LEU A 196 7.17 -0.71 -8.64
CA LEU A 196 8.29 -1.31 -7.92
C LEU A 196 7.91 -1.42 -6.45
N ALA A 197 7.60 -2.63 -5.99
CA ALA A 197 7.35 -2.94 -4.59
C ALA A 197 8.63 -3.49 -3.97
N ILE A 198 9.15 -2.79 -2.95
CA ILE A 198 10.31 -3.19 -2.18
C ILE A 198 9.79 -3.56 -0.79
N ASN A 199 9.83 -4.84 -0.43
CA ASN A 199 9.33 -5.32 0.85
C ASN A 199 10.48 -5.56 1.83
N PRO A 200 10.28 -5.27 3.13
CA PRO A 200 11.27 -5.60 4.15
C PRO A 200 11.55 -7.11 4.19
N PRO A 201 12.77 -7.54 4.55
CA PRO A 201 13.08 -8.95 4.69
C PRO A 201 12.20 -9.63 5.75
N VAL A 202 11.75 -10.86 5.47
CA VAL A 202 11.01 -11.66 6.45
C VAL A 202 12.00 -12.30 7.41
N THR A 203 12.38 -11.57 8.47
CA THR A 203 13.33 -12.02 9.49
C THR A 203 12.93 -11.56 10.88
N THR A 204 13.24 -12.38 11.89
CA THR A 204 13.01 -12.02 13.30
C THR A 204 13.98 -10.97 13.81
N LYS A 205 15.13 -10.78 13.14
CA LYS A 205 16.15 -9.78 13.46
C LYS A 205 16.06 -8.59 12.51
N VAL A 206 15.51 -7.50 13.01
CA VAL A 206 15.52 -6.23 12.29
C VAL A 206 16.83 -5.51 12.59
N VAL A 207 17.53 -5.10 11.53
CA VAL A 207 18.72 -4.26 11.61
C VAL A 207 18.62 -3.14 10.58
N PRO A 208 19.41 -2.07 10.74
CA PRO A 208 19.51 -1.04 9.73
C PRO A 208 19.89 -1.62 8.36
N LEU A 209 19.31 -1.07 7.30
CA LEU A 209 19.64 -1.46 5.94
C LEU A 209 19.61 -0.28 4.99
N ARG A 210 20.36 -0.43 3.91
CA ARG A 210 20.53 0.56 2.86
C ARG A 210 20.23 -0.07 1.51
N ILE A 211 19.30 0.50 0.77
CA ILE A 211 18.94 0.07 -0.59
C ILE A 211 19.42 1.13 -1.57
N THR A 212 20.12 0.70 -2.61
CA THR A 212 20.58 1.58 -3.69
C THR A 212 19.93 1.18 -5.00
N ILE A 213 19.25 2.13 -5.63
CA ILE A 213 18.62 1.99 -6.94
C ILE A 213 19.40 2.86 -7.93
N THR A 214 19.99 2.24 -8.94
CA THR A 214 20.76 2.91 -9.99
C THR A 214 19.99 2.87 -11.30
N LYS A 215 19.67 4.04 -11.86
CA LYS A 215 19.11 4.17 -13.20
C LYS A 215 20.22 3.92 -14.23
N LYS A 216 20.00 2.99 -15.16
CA LYS A 216 20.95 2.68 -16.23
C LYS A 216 20.79 3.64 -17.39
#